data_AF-A0A5C7J4A1-F1
#
_entry.id   AF-A0A5C7J4A1-F1
#
_cell.length_a   1.000
_cell.length_b   1.000
_cell.length_c   1.000
_cell.angle_alpha   90.00
_cell.angle_beta   90.00
_cell.angle_gamma   90.00
#
_symmetry.space_group_name_H-M   'P 1'
#
loop_
_entity.id
_entity.type
_entity.pdbx_description
1 polymer ?
#
loop_
_entity_poly.entity_id
_entity_poly.type
_entity_poly.pdbx_seq_one_letter_code
_entity_poly.pdbx_strand_id
1 'polypeptide(L)' 'MKVTADGFVWLLVTEKAKEIFNSGLFSLFVLYDDDSEALIEEFEDLNKALENGLSIGVEVGHLIK' A
#
# COMPACT_ATOMS: atom_id res chain seq x y z
N MET A 1 -4.55 9.02 2.56
CA MET A 1 -5.36 7.83 2.90
C MET A 1 -6.24 7.50 1.71
N LYS A 2 -6.49 6.21 1.45
CA LYS A 2 -7.46 5.72 0.46
C LYS A 2 -8.53 4.91 1.20
N VAL A 3 -9.78 4.99 0.75
CA VAL A 3 -10.88 4.16 1.24
C VAL A 3 -11.47 3.45 0.04
N THR A 4 -11.52 2.13 0.06
CA THR A 4 -12.08 1.29 -1.00
C THR A 4 -13.61 1.20 -0.89
N ALA A 5 -14.26 0.75 -1.97
CA ALA A 5 -15.73 0.66 -2.03
C ALA A 5 -16.37 -0.20 -0.90
N ASP A 6 -15.65 -1.18 -0.38
CA ASP A 6 -16.05 -2.05 0.75
C ASP A 6 -15.81 -1.40 2.13
N GLY A 7 -15.30 -0.17 2.15
CA GLY A 7 -15.05 0.59 3.37
C GLY A 7 -13.74 0.24 4.08
N PHE A 8 -12.83 -0.50 3.45
CA PHE A 8 -11.49 -0.70 3.98
C PHE A 8 -10.62 0.56 3.82
N VAL A 9 -9.83 0.87 4.84
CA VAL A 9 -8.98 2.06 4.91
C VAL A 9 -7.52 1.70 4.76
N TRP A 10 -6.84 2.45 3.89
CA TRP A 10 -5.42 2.36 3.62
C TRP A 10 -4.70 3.66 3.98
N LEU A 11 -3.60 3.56 4.73
CA LEU A 11 -2.68 4.66 4.93
C LEU A 11 -1.72 4.71 3.75
N LEU A 12 -1.76 5.81 2.98
CA LEU A 12 -0.84 6.01 1.86
C LEU A 12 0.55 6.38 2.38
N VAL A 13 1.54 5.60 1.96
CA VAL A 13 2.93 5.74 2.41
C VAL A 13 3.92 5.79 1.25
N THR A 14 3.47 5.99 0.01
CA THR A 14 4.29 5.99 -1.22
C THR A 14 5.64 6.69 -1.06
N GLU A 15 5.66 7.92 -0.54
CA GLU A 15 6.88 8.73 -0.35
C GLU A 15 7.88 8.12 0.64
N LYS A 16 7.40 7.32 1.61
CA LYS A 16 8.20 6.69 2.67
C LYS A 16 8.29 5.17 2.53
N ALA A 17 7.76 4.61 1.44
CA ALA A 17 7.56 3.17 1.31
C ALA A 17 8.88 2.39 1.44
N LYS A 18 9.99 2.91 0.90
CA LYS A 18 11.31 2.28 1.02
C LYS A 18 11.83 2.23 2.46
N GLU A 19 11.64 3.31 3.22
CA GLU A 19 12.03 3.37 4.64
C GLU A 19 11.20 2.38 5.46
N ILE A 20 9.89 2.34 5.22
CA ILE A 20 8.97 1.46 5.94
C ILE A 20 9.23 -0.01 5.59
N PHE A 21 9.46 -0.33 4.32
CA PHE A 21 9.81 -1.69 3.90
C PHE A 21 11.08 -2.16 4.61
N ASN A 22 12.14 -1.34 4.61
CA ASN A 22 13.41 -1.66 5.27
C ASN A 22 13.29 -1.78 6.80
N SER A 23 12.29 -1.16 7.42
CA SER A 23 12.02 -1.33 8.84
C SER A 23 11.53 -2.74 9.19
N GLY A 24 10.89 -3.44 8.24
CA GLY A 24 10.26 -4.74 8.44
C GLY A 24 9.07 -4.73 9.41
N LEU A 25 8.59 -3.54 9.83
CA LEU A 25 7.54 -3.41 10.84
C LEU A 25 6.13 -3.59 10.26
N PHE A 26 5.95 -3.27 8.99
CA PHE A 26 4.64 -3.27 8.33
C PHE A 26 4.73 -3.95 6.96
N SER A 27 3.71 -4.74 6.65
CA SER A 27 3.45 -5.20 5.29
C SER A 27 3.00 -4.01 4.44
N LEU A 28 3.55 -3.93 3.23
CA LEU A 28 3.20 -2.90 2.25
C LEU A 28 2.42 -3.52 1.10
N PHE A 29 1.48 -2.75 0.57
CA PHE A 29 0.63 -3.18 -0.54
C PHE A 29 0.66 -2.16 -1.67
N VAL A 30 0.72 -2.62 -2.90
CA VAL A 30 0.42 -1.81 -4.08
C VAL A 30 -1.09 -1.63 -4.13
N LEU A 31 -1.56 -0.40 -4.30
CA LEU A 31 -2.97 -0.06 -4.43
C LEU A 31 -3.25 0.35 -5.87
N TYR A 32 -4.12 -0.41 -6.54
CA TYR A 32 -4.52 -0.14 -7.91
C TYR A 32 -5.77 0.75 -7.96
N ASP A 33 -6.03 1.31 -9.15
CA ASP A 33 -7.16 2.21 -9.39
C ASP A 33 -8.51 1.49 -9.42
N ASP A 34 -8.50 0.17 -9.64
CA ASP A 34 -9.69 -0.70 -9.64
C ASP A 34 -10.08 -1.21 -8.25
N ASP A 35 -9.54 -0.58 -7.20
CA ASP A 35 -9.70 -0.96 -5.79
C ASP A 35 -9.12 -2.33 -5.42
N SER A 36 -8.33 -2.96 -6.31
CA SER A 36 -7.52 -4.12 -5.93
C SER A 36 -6.19 -3.73 -5.28
N GLU A 37 -5.60 -4.70 -4.58
CA GLU A 37 -4.31 -4.57 -3.92
C GLU A 37 -3.44 -5.81 -4.12
N ALA A 38 -2.13 -5.62 -4.05
CA ALA A 38 -1.16 -6.71 -4.07
C ALA A 38 -0.12 -6.51 -2.97
N LEU A 39 0.21 -7.58 -2.23
CA LEU A 39 1.29 -7.56 -1.24
C LEU A 39 2.63 -7.33 -1.95
N ILE A 40 3.47 -6.49 -1.35
CA ILE A 40 4.87 -6.32 -1.74
C ILE A 40 5.69 -7.33 -0.96
N GLU A 41 6.17 -8.37 -1.63
CA GLU A 41 6.97 -9.43 -1.01
C GLU A 41 8.46 -9.09 -1.03
N GLU A 42 8.93 -8.48 -2.13
CA GLU A 42 10.33 -8.14 -2.32
C GLU A 42 10.56 -6.65 -2.59
N PHE A 43 11.78 -6.18 -2.31
CA PHE A 43 12.16 -4.79 -2.59
C PHE A 43 12.11 -4.46 -4.10
N GLU A 44 12.25 -5.47 -4.97
CA GLU A 44 12.08 -5.32 -6.41
C GLU A 44 10.63 -4.97 -6.78
N ASP A 45 9.65 -5.61 -6.15
CA ASP A 45 8.22 -5.32 -6.36
C ASP A 45 7.90 -3.87 -5.99
N LEU A 46 8.46 -3.41 -4.87
CA LEU A 46 8.31 -2.04 -4.42
C LEU A 46 8.88 -1.04 -5.43
N ASN A 47 10.09 -1.29 -5.94
CA ASN A 47 10.69 -0.40 -6.93
C ASN A 47 9.87 -0.35 -8.21
N LYS A 48 9.42 -1.51 -8.72
CA LYS A 48 8.56 -1.58 -9.90
C LYS A 48 7.27 -0.80 -9.71
N ALA A 49 6.62 -0.94 -8.55
CA ALA A 49 5.38 -0.21 -8.28
C ALA A 49 5.61 1.31 -8.27
N LEU A 50 6.68 1.77 -7.62
CA LEU A 50 7.04 3.20 -7.58
C LEU A 50 7.41 3.76 -8.97
N GLU A 51 8.16 3.01 -9.77
CA GLU A 51 8.52 3.40 -11.15
C GLU A 51 7.29 3.50 -12.06
N ASN A 52 6.27 2.68 -11.83
CA ASN A 52 4.98 2.75 -12.52
C ASN A 52 4.04 3.82 -11.93
N GLY A 53 4.48 4.59 -10.93
CA GLY A 53 3.68 5.64 -10.31
C GLY A 53 2.51 5.13 -9.46
N LEU A 54 2.55 3.86 -9.05
CA LEU A 54 1.49 3.24 -8.25
C LEU A 54 1.55 3.70 -6.79
N SER A 55 0.38 3.71 -6.15
CA SER A 55 0.28 4.06 -4.74
C SER A 55 0.66 2.89 -3.85
N ILE A 56 1.38 3.18 -2.76
CA ILE A 56 1.73 2.17 -1.75
C ILE A 56 0.97 2.45 -0.46
N GLY A 57 0.36 1.41 0.10
CA GLY A 57 -0.47 1.44 1.28
C GLY A 57 0.02 0.55 2.41
N VAL A 58 -0.35 0.92 3.63
CA VAL A 58 -0.39 0.04 4.80
C VAL A 58 -1.86 -0.13 5.20
N GLU A 59 -2.25 -1.35 5.58
CA GLU A 59 -3.58 -1.65 6.08
C GLU A 59 -3.88 -0.87 7.38
N VAL A 60 -5.07 -0.26 7.46
CA VAL A 60 -5.55 0.40 8.69
C VAL A 60 -6.74 -0.37 9.28
N GLY A 61 -7.69 -0.77 8.44
CA GLY A 61 -8.87 -1.55 8.83
C GLY A 61 -10.18 -1.02 8.23
N HIS A 62 -11.30 -1.64 8.59
CA HIS A 62 -12.62 -1.25 8.08
C HIS A 62 -13.28 -0.15 8.89
N LEU A 63 -13.99 0.74 8.18
CA LEU A 63 -14.96 1.64 8.81
C LEU A 63 -16.17 0.81 9.29
N ILE A 64 -16.37 0.77 10.61
CA ILE A 64 -17.56 0.15 11.21
C ILE A 64 -18.68 1.20 11.23
N LYS A 65 -19.87 0.84 10.73
CA LYS A 65 -21.08 1.65 10.84
C LYS A 65 -21.75 1.49 12.20
#